data_AF-A0A7S0TR24-F1
#
_entry.id   AF-A0A7S0TR24-F1
#
_cell.length_a   1.000
_cell.length_b   1.000
_cell.length_c   1.000
_cell.angle_alpha   90.00
_cell.angle_beta   90.00
_cell.angle_gamma   90.00
#
_symmetry.space_group_name_H-M   'P 1'
#
loop_
_entity.id
_entity.type
_entity.pdbx_description
1 polymer ?
#
loop_
_entity_poly.entity_id
_entity_poly.type
_entity_poly.pdbx_seq_one_letter_code
_entity_poly.pdbx_strand_id
1 'polypeptide(L)'
;AERRVCWDCARLHVIELLSFAVQQHSHRIKYYIMRHNVMPQVMRLVKHRDKNLALSSLRFLRQCIGVNDIYYNRHIAKNDLFAGVMALLSLHKHRNNLINSAIIEMLEHIRSSNIKDLIKYVVEKYRHVFEGIQYVETFKGLMVRYDQNEDAAREKDRAT
;
A
#
# COMPACT_ATOMS: atom_id res chain seq x y z
N ALA A 1 4.69 -30.44 -8.48
CA ALA A 1 5.18 -29.29 -7.69
C ALA A 1 5.94 -28.30 -8.58
N GLU A 2 6.85 -28.79 -9.41
CA GLU A 2 7.72 -27.99 -10.31
C GLU A 2 6.99 -26.99 -11.21
N ARG A 3 5.88 -27.38 -11.85
CA ARG A 3 5.10 -26.45 -12.69
C ARG A 3 4.62 -25.22 -11.91
N ARG A 4 4.21 -25.37 -10.64
CA ARG A 4 3.74 -24.23 -9.82
C ARG A 4 4.87 -23.26 -9.50
N VAL A 5 6.05 -23.80 -9.16
CA VAL A 5 7.26 -23.00 -8.91
C VAL A 5 7.63 -22.17 -10.14
N CYS A 6 7.56 -22.76 -11.33
CA CYS A 6 7.81 -22.04 -12.59
C CYS A 6 6.82 -20.88 -12.80
N TRP A 7 5.52 -21.08 -12.53
CA TRP A 7 4.52 -20.00 -12.60
C TRP A 7 4.75 -18.90 -11.56
N ASP A 8 5.24 -19.24 -10.37
CA ASP A 8 5.51 -18.26 -9.32
C ASP A 8 6.74 -17.41 -9.67
N CYS A 9 7.79 -18.00 -10.23
CA CYS A 9 8.94 -17.28 -10.81
C CYS A 9 8.50 -16.34 -11.95
N ALA A 10 7.65 -16.80 -12.86
CA ALA A 10 7.15 -15.97 -13.95
C ALA A 10 6.35 -14.76 -13.41
N ARG A 11 5.47 -14.98 -12.43
CA ARG A 11 4.71 -13.89 -11.77
C ARG A 11 5.65 -12.90 -11.10
N LEU A 12 6.69 -13.38 -10.42
CA LEU A 12 7.68 -12.53 -9.77
C LEU A 12 8.32 -11.57 -10.77
N HIS A 13 8.85 -12.09 -11.88
CA HIS A 13 9.48 -11.27 -12.93
C HIS A 13 8.51 -10.27 -13.56
N VAL A 14 7.25 -10.66 -13.79
CA VAL A 14 6.23 -9.75 -14.31
C VAL A 14 5.96 -8.60 -13.32
N ILE A 15 5.86 -8.88 -12.02
CA ILE A 15 5.64 -7.85 -11.00
C ILE A 15 6.85 -6.92 -10.88
N GLU A 16 8.07 -7.45 -10.98
CA GLU A 16 9.30 -6.66 -10.96
C GLU A 16 9.36 -5.72 -12.18
N LEU A 17 9.05 -6.22 -13.37
CA LEU A 17 8.97 -5.42 -14.58
C LEU A 17 7.89 -4.32 -14.48
N LEU A 18 6.72 -4.66 -13.95
CA LEU A 18 5.66 -3.68 -13.70
C LEU A 18 6.09 -2.61 -12.69
N SER A 19 6.79 -3.00 -11.62
CA SER A 19 7.31 -2.08 -10.61
C SER A 19 8.33 -1.12 -11.22
N PHE A 20 9.25 -1.64 -12.03
CA PHE A 20 10.21 -0.84 -12.78
C PHE A 20 9.51 0.14 -13.74
N ALA A 21 8.50 -0.33 -14.49
CA ALA A 21 7.76 0.52 -15.41
C ALA A 21 7.02 1.66 -14.70
N VAL A 22 6.44 1.39 -13.51
CA VAL A 22 5.83 2.43 -12.67
C VAL A 22 6.87 3.47 -12.25
N GLN A 23 8.05 3.03 -11.84
CA GLN A 23 9.12 3.92 -11.39
C GLN A 23 9.70 4.78 -12.53
N GLN A 24 9.92 4.20 -13.72
CA GLN A 24 10.62 4.87 -14.82
C GLN A 24 9.69 5.64 -15.78
N HIS A 25 8.43 5.22 -15.87
CA HIS A 25 7.50 5.75 -16.88
C HIS A 25 6.21 6.30 -16.27
N SER A 26 6.09 6.34 -14.95
CA SER A 26 5.03 6.97 -14.13
C SER A 26 3.67 7.13 -14.83
N HIS A 27 3.50 8.21 -15.59
CA HIS A 27 2.23 8.55 -16.26
C HIS A 27 1.89 7.70 -17.49
N ARG A 28 2.87 7.17 -18.23
CA ARG A 28 2.61 6.38 -19.45
C ARG A 28 2.04 5.01 -19.12
N ILE A 29 2.64 4.33 -18.15
CA ILE A 29 2.18 3.00 -17.71
C ILE A 29 0.86 3.06 -16.92
N LYS A 30 0.54 4.22 -16.33
CA LYS A 30 -0.71 4.44 -15.59
C LYS A 30 -1.95 4.05 -16.38
N TYR A 31 -2.03 4.44 -17.65
CA TYR A 31 -3.19 4.12 -18.49
C TYR A 31 -3.39 2.61 -18.65
N TYR A 32 -2.30 1.86 -18.85
CA TYR A 32 -2.34 0.40 -18.92
C TYR A 32 -2.79 -0.20 -17.59
N ILE A 33 -2.19 0.23 -16.47
CA ILE A 33 -2.49 -0.28 -15.13
C ILE A 33 -3.97 -0.07 -14.77
N MET A 34 -4.50 1.14 -15.04
CA MET A 34 -5.89 1.48 -14.75
C MET A 34 -6.86 0.76 -15.67
N ARG A 35 -6.60 0.75 -16.98
CA ARG A 35 -7.48 0.11 -17.97
C ARG A 35 -7.65 -1.39 -17.72
N HIS A 36 -6.58 -2.07 -17.31
CA HIS A 36 -6.58 -3.51 -17.11
C HIS A 36 -6.74 -3.93 -15.63
N ASN A 37 -7.00 -2.99 -14.72
CA ASN A 37 -7.12 -3.25 -13.28
C ASN A 37 -5.94 -4.08 -12.74
N VAL A 38 -4.72 -3.71 -13.11
CA VAL A 38 -3.52 -4.50 -12.79
C VAL A 38 -3.25 -4.52 -11.29
N MET A 39 -3.47 -3.40 -10.58
CA MET A 39 -3.14 -3.32 -9.16
C MET A 39 -3.95 -4.32 -8.31
N PRO A 40 -5.30 -4.40 -8.41
CA PRO A 40 -6.05 -5.45 -7.73
C PRO A 40 -5.53 -6.86 -8.03
N GLN A 41 -5.14 -7.14 -9.28
CA GLN A 41 -4.64 -8.46 -9.65
C GLN A 41 -3.33 -8.80 -8.95
N VAL A 42 -2.38 -7.86 -8.91
CA VAL A 42 -1.11 -8.02 -8.17
C VAL A 42 -1.36 -8.15 -6.68
N MET A 43 -2.27 -7.34 -6.12
CA MET A 43 -2.52 -7.33 -4.67
C MET A 43 -3.15 -8.63 -4.14
N ARG A 44 -3.78 -9.45 -4.98
CA ARG A 44 -4.20 -10.81 -4.59
C ARG A 44 -3.01 -11.71 -4.21
N LEU A 45 -1.82 -11.43 -4.75
CA LEU A 45 -0.61 -12.21 -4.52
C LEU A 45 0.09 -11.86 -3.20
N VAL A 46 -0.35 -10.81 -2.50
CA VAL A 46 0.17 -10.48 -1.16
C VAL A 46 -0.06 -11.61 -0.17
N LYS A 47 -1.15 -12.36 -0.30
CA LYS A 47 -1.46 -13.52 0.58
C LYS A 47 -0.82 -14.83 0.07
N HIS A 48 0.06 -14.77 -0.93
CA HIS A 48 0.67 -15.96 -1.49
C HIS A 48 1.61 -16.66 -0.49
N ARG A 49 1.73 -17.99 -0.59
CA ARG A 49 2.60 -18.78 0.30
C ARG A 49 4.08 -18.43 0.14
N ASP A 50 4.46 -18.06 -1.08
CA ASP A 50 5.82 -17.59 -1.37
C ASP A 50 5.99 -16.15 -0.88
N LYS A 51 6.88 -15.99 0.11
CA LYS A 51 7.22 -14.70 0.72
C LYS A 51 7.84 -13.73 -0.27
N ASN A 52 8.61 -14.20 -1.24
CA ASN A 52 9.23 -13.33 -2.24
C ASN A 52 8.16 -12.72 -3.14
N LEU A 53 7.18 -13.53 -3.57
CA LEU A 53 6.07 -13.04 -4.38
C LEU A 53 5.19 -12.05 -3.61
N ALA A 54 4.91 -12.32 -2.33
CA ALA A 54 4.20 -11.41 -1.46
C ALA A 54 4.96 -10.08 -1.29
N LEU A 55 6.26 -10.14 -1.03
CA LEU A 55 7.11 -8.97 -0.87
C LEU A 55 7.23 -8.14 -2.16
N SER A 56 7.38 -8.77 -3.32
CA SER A 56 7.41 -8.07 -4.60
C SER A 56 6.06 -7.41 -4.92
N SER A 57 4.94 -8.00 -4.51
CA SER A 57 3.62 -7.36 -4.62
C SER A 57 3.51 -6.12 -3.73
N LEU A 58 4.06 -6.16 -2.51
CA LEU A 58 4.14 -4.98 -1.63
C LEU A 58 5.05 -3.89 -2.20
N ARG A 59 6.20 -4.26 -2.77
CA ARG A 59 7.11 -3.32 -3.46
C ARG A 59 6.41 -2.66 -4.64
N PHE A 60 5.67 -3.41 -5.44
CA PHE A 60 4.87 -2.85 -6.53
C PHE A 60 3.86 -1.81 -6.04
N LEU A 61 3.10 -2.12 -4.97
CA LEU A 61 2.17 -1.15 -4.38
C LEU A 61 2.90 0.10 -3.89
N ARG A 62 4.04 -0.07 -3.22
CA ARG A 62 4.89 1.01 -2.73
C ARG A 62 5.38 1.93 -3.85
N GLN A 63 5.74 1.37 -5.02
CA GLN A 63 6.10 2.15 -6.20
C GLN A 63 4.90 2.95 -6.72
N CYS A 64 3.72 2.35 -6.79
CA CYS A 64 2.50 3.05 -7.22
C CYS A 64 2.15 4.24 -6.30
N ILE A 65 2.29 4.05 -4.98
CA ILE A 65 2.10 5.12 -3.99
C ILE A 65 3.16 6.21 -4.15
N GLY A 66 4.41 5.83 -4.42
CA GLY A 66 5.53 6.75 -4.59
C GLY A 66 5.40 7.70 -5.78
N VAL A 67 4.57 7.37 -6.78
CA VAL A 67 4.22 8.29 -7.87
C VAL A 67 3.43 9.51 -7.37
N ASN A 68 2.75 9.37 -6.22
CA ASN A 68 1.92 10.41 -5.59
C ASN A 68 0.88 11.04 -6.54
N ASP A 69 0.27 10.20 -7.38
CA ASP A 69 -0.74 10.62 -8.36
C ASP A 69 -2.15 10.26 -7.86
N ILE A 70 -3.06 11.23 -7.98
CA ILE A 70 -4.42 11.15 -7.44
C ILE A 70 -5.24 9.97 -7.99
N TYR A 71 -4.97 9.54 -9.23
CA TYR A 71 -5.68 8.41 -9.83
C TYR A 71 -5.23 7.09 -9.20
N TYR A 72 -3.94 6.94 -8.91
CA TYR A 72 -3.45 5.79 -8.15
C TYR A 72 -4.03 5.76 -6.75
N ASN A 73 -3.98 6.88 -6.04
CA ASN A 73 -4.50 6.97 -4.67
C ASN A 73 -5.99 6.61 -4.61
N ARG A 74 -6.80 7.17 -5.52
CA ARG A 74 -8.23 6.86 -5.64
C ARG A 74 -8.47 5.40 -6.01
N HIS A 75 -7.69 4.84 -6.92
CA HIS A 75 -7.82 3.44 -7.32
C HIS A 75 -7.48 2.47 -6.18
N ILE A 76 -6.44 2.79 -5.39
CA ILE A 76 -6.04 2.05 -4.18
C ILE A 76 -7.17 2.04 -3.16
N ALA A 77 -7.71 3.22 -2.83
CA ALA A 77 -8.77 3.36 -1.84
C ALA A 77 -10.07 2.68 -2.31
N LYS A 78 -10.49 2.93 -3.55
CA LYS A 78 -11.73 2.38 -4.14
C LYS A 78 -11.75 0.85 -4.15
N ASN A 79 -10.62 0.21 -4.45
CA ASN A 79 -10.52 -1.25 -4.53
C ASN A 79 -10.03 -1.90 -3.23
N ASP A 80 -9.89 -1.11 -2.16
CA ASP A 80 -9.48 -1.61 -0.86
C ASP A 80 -8.15 -2.39 -0.87
N LEU A 81 -7.17 -1.89 -1.62
CA LEU A 81 -5.95 -2.67 -1.90
C LEU A 81 -5.08 -2.93 -0.65
N PHE A 82 -5.35 -2.25 0.46
CA PHE A 82 -4.68 -2.49 1.74
C PHE A 82 -5.29 -3.65 2.55
N ALA A 83 -6.43 -4.22 2.17
CA ALA A 83 -7.06 -5.29 2.94
C ALA A 83 -6.13 -6.49 3.14
N GLY A 84 -5.45 -6.92 2.07
CA GLY A 84 -4.47 -8.00 2.14
C GLY A 84 -3.23 -7.63 2.96
N VAL A 85 -2.81 -6.36 2.87
CA VAL A 85 -1.65 -5.83 3.59
C VAL A 85 -1.91 -5.80 5.10
N MET A 86 -3.07 -5.31 5.51
CA MET A 86 -3.46 -5.19 6.92
C MET A 86 -3.73 -6.55 7.56
N ALA A 87 -4.26 -7.50 6.78
CA ALA A 87 -4.38 -8.89 7.21
C ALA A 87 -3.00 -9.53 7.50
N LEU A 88 -2.00 -9.30 6.65
CA LEU A 88 -0.63 -9.78 6.88
C LEU A 88 -0.01 -9.13 8.13
N LEU A 89 -0.15 -7.81 8.27
CA LEU A 89 0.34 -7.09 9.43
C LEU A 89 -0.28 -7.64 10.73
N SER A 90 -1.58 -7.92 10.70
CA SER A 90 -2.32 -8.49 11.84
C SER A 90 -1.93 -9.93 12.18
N LEU A 91 -1.52 -10.73 11.19
CA LEU A 91 -1.08 -12.11 11.40
C LEU A 91 0.31 -12.17 12.06
N HIS A 92 1.14 -11.15 11.85
CA HIS A 92 2.54 -11.12 12.26
C HIS A 92 2.85 -10.05 13.33
N LYS A 93 1.86 -9.65 14.14
CA LYS A 93 1.91 -8.54 15.12
C LYS A 93 3.15 -8.47 16.03
N HIS A 94 3.87 -9.58 16.24
CA HIS A 94 5.01 -9.65 17.15
C HIS A 94 6.32 -10.16 16.51
N ARG A 95 6.39 -10.32 15.19
CA ARG A 95 7.61 -10.78 14.52
C ARG A 95 8.19 -9.67 13.65
N ASN A 96 9.35 -9.15 14.03
CA ASN A 96 10.17 -8.28 13.18
C ASN A 96 10.66 -9.10 11.98
N ASN A 97 9.89 -9.07 10.89
CA ASN A 97 10.23 -9.73 9.65
C ASN A 97 10.20 -8.71 8.50
N LEU A 98 10.81 -9.08 7.38
CA LEU A 98 10.98 -8.19 6.23
C LEU A 98 9.63 -7.68 5.66
N ILE A 99 8.56 -8.47 5.75
CA ILE A 99 7.22 -8.06 5.32
C ILE A 99 6.70 -6.94 6.22
N ASN A 100 6.78 -7.10 7.54
CA ASN A 100 6.35 -6.07 8.48
C ASN A 100 7.15 -4.78 8.29
N SER A 101 8.48 -4.87 8.13
CA SER A 101 9.32 -3.71 7.83
C SER A 101 8.91 -3.00 6.54
N ALA A 102 8.59 -3.75 5.47
CA ALA A 102 8.13 -3.17 4.20
C ALA A 102 6.75 -2.49 4.34
N ILE A 103 5.84 -3.07 5.12
CA ILE A 103 4.51 -2.47 5.38
C ILE A 103 4.66 -1.18 6.19
N ILE A 104 5.49 -1.20 7.23
CA ILE A 104 5.75 -0.02 8.08
C ILE A 104 6.39 1.08 7.24
N GLU A 105 7.43 0.79 6.44
CA GLU A 105 8.04 1.78 5.54
C GLU A 105 7.02 2.39 4.57
N MET A 106 6.15 1.57 3.98
CA MET A 106 5.14 2.05 3.05
C MET A 106 4.12 2.99 3.70
N LEU A 107 3.66 2.66 4.92
CA LEU A 107 2.74 3.53 5.68
C LEU A 107 3.45 4.78 6.21
N GLU A 108 4.72 4.66 6.58
CA GLU A 108 5.58 5.79 6.96
C GLU A 108 5.79 6.75 5.78
N HIS A 109 5.94 6.24 4.56
CA HIS A 109 5.98 7.07 3.36
C HIS A 109 4.65 7.80 3.12
N ILE A 110 3.50 7.11 3.24
CA ILE A 110 2.17 7.75 3.14
C ILE A 110 2.04 8.90 4.15
N ARG A 111 2.47 8.67 5.40
CA ARG A 111 2.44 9.66 6.48
C ARG A 111 3.36 10.84 6.19
N SER A 112 4.64 10.58 5.91
CA SER A 112 5.67 11.61 5.73
C SER A 112 5.41 12.48 4.50
N SER A 113 4.98 11.88 3.39
CA SER A 113 4.58 12.61 2.16
C SER A 113 3.18 13.25 2.25
N ASN A 114 2.48 13.08 3.38
CA ASN A 114 1.14 13.58 3.63
C ASN A 114 0.12 13.29 2.51
N ILE A 115 0.06 12.04 2.05
CA ILE A 115 -0.84 11.62 0.98
C ILE A 115 -2.27 11.53 1.54
N LYS A 116 -2.97 12.67 1.61
CA LYS A 116 -4.22 12.85 2.36
C LYS A 116 -5.28 11.81 2.05
N ASP A 117 -5.53 11.53 0.77
CA ASP A 117 -6.52 10.53 0.33
C ASP A 117 -6.22 9.14 0.91
N LEU A 118 -4.94 8.74 0.91
CA LEU A 118 -4.53 7.46 1.43
C LEU A 118 -4.52 7.44 2.95
N ILE A 119 -4.08 8.52 3.60
CA ILE A 119 -4.13 8.65 5.07
C ILE A 119 -5.57 8.49 5.56
N LYS A 120 -6.51 9.24 4.96
CA LYS A 120 -7.94 9.14 5.27
C LYS A 120 -8.45 7.71 5.12
N TYR A 121 -8.25 7.15 3.94
CA TYR A 121 -8.67 5.78 3.64
C TYR A 121 -8.10 4.73 4.62
N VAL A 122 -6.78 4.75 4.90
CA VAL A 122 -6.19 3.72 5.76
C VAL A 122 -6.57 3.90 7.22
N VAL A 123 -6.67 5.14 7.73
CA VAL A 123 -7.03 5.39 9.13
C VAL A 123 -8.50 5.08 9.36
N GLU A 124 -9.42 5.60 8.54
CA GLU A 124 -10.86 5.34 8.72
C GLU A 124 -11.18 3.85 8.71
N LYS A 125 -10.51 3.08 7.86
CA LYS A 125 -10.82 1.66 7.67
C LYS A 125 -10.05 0.72 8.60
N TYR A 126 -8.79 1.05 8.93
CA TYR A 126 -7.87 0.13 9.60
C TYR A 126 -7.34 0.65 10.94
N ARG A 127 -7.90 1.73 11.51
CA ARG A 127 -7.51 2.25 12.84
C ARG A 127 -7.41 1.15 13.92
N HIS A 128 -8.38 0.24 13.98
CA HIS A 128 -8.38 -0.89 14.93
C HIS A 128 -7.15 -1.81 14.81
N VAL A 129 -6.55 -1.93 13.61
CA VAL A 129 -5.31 -2.69 13.40
C VAL A 129 -4.12 -1.94 14.00
N PHE A 130 -4.08 -0.62 13.81
CA PHE A 130 -3.01 0.26 14.25
C PHE A 130 -2.95 0.42 15.77
N GLU A 131 -4.10 0.54 16.44
CA GLU A 131 -4.17 0.67 17.90
C GLU A 131 -3.57 -0.53 18.64
N GLY A 132 -3.66 -1.72 18.03
CA GLY A 132 -3.08 -2.95 18.57
C GLY A 132 -1.55 -3.07 18.42
N ILE A 133 -0.88 -2.11 17.78
CA ILE A 133 0.55 -2.18 17.48
C ILE A 133 1.29 -1.00 18.12
N GLN A 134 2.02 -1.28 19.21
CA GLN A 134 2.66 -0.24 20.03
C GLN A 134 4.20 -0.18 19.87
N TYR A 135 4.79 -1.10 19.11
CA TYR A 135 6.26 -1.21 18.99
C TYR A 135 6.88 -0.24 17.97
N VAL A 136 6.07 0.51 17.21
CA VAL A 136 6.54 1.55 16.28
C VAL A 136 5.67 2.79 16.36
N GLU A 137 6.30 3.95 16.14
CA GLU A 137 5.63 5.25 16.22
C GLU A 137 4.84 5.59 14.94
N THR A 138 5.15 4.96 13.81
CA THR A 138 4.52 5.22 12.49
C THR A 138 3.00 5.21 12.56
N PHE A 139 2.40 4.25 13.27
CA PHE A 139 0.94 4.11 13.34
C PHE A 139 0.27 5.21 14.16
N LYS A 140 0.86 5.59 15.30
CA LYS A 140 0.41 6.73 16.10
C LYS A 140 0.53 8.01 15.28
N GLY A 141 1.69 8.23 14.66
CA GLY A 141 1.91 9.38 13.81
C GLY A 141 0.96 9.46 12.61
N LEU A 142 0.53 8.32 12.06
CA LEU A 142 -0.44 8.25 10.97
C LEU A 142 -1.84 8.72 11.42
N MET A 143 -2.28 8.30 12.61
CA MET A 143 -3.55 8.74 13.20
C MET A 143 -3.52 10.23 13.55
N VAL A 144 -2.42 10.71 14.16
CA VAL A 144 -2.24 12.15 14.44
C VAL A 144 -2.28 12.97 13.16
N ARG A 145 -1.63 12.50 12.08
CA ARG A 145 -1.66 13.20 10.79
C ARG A 145 -3.05 13.21 10.17
N TYR A 146 -3.83 12.16 10.36
CA TYR A 146 -5.24 12.13 9.93
C TYR A 146 -6.05 13.20 10.66
N ASP A 147 -5.98 13.26 11.99
CA ASP A 147 -6.74 14.23 12.79
C ASP A 147 -6.36 15.67 12.37
N GLN A 148 -5.06 15.96 12.21
CA GLN A 148 -4.57 17.24 11.68
C GLN A 148 -5.14 17.61 10.31
N ASN A 149 -5.26 16.63 9.40
CA ASN A 149 -5.78 16.87 8.05
C ASN A 149 -7.29 17.15 8.06
N GLU A 150 -8.06 16.46 8.92
CA GLU A 150 -9.50 16.67 9.06
C GLU A 150 -9.81 18.01 9.72
N ASP A 151 -9.07 18.41 10.75
CA ASP A 151 -9.23 19.72 11.39
C ASP A 151 -8.93 20.85 10.40
N ALA A 152 -7.83 20.75 9.65
CA ALA A 152 -7.51 21.72 8.60
C ALA A 152 -8.54 21.77 7.45
N ALA A 153 -9.23 20.66 7.16
CA ALA A 153 -10.32 20.65 6.19
C ALA A 153 -11.56 21.39 6.74
N ARG A 154 -11.95 21.10 7.99
CA ARG A 154 -13.06 21.77 8.68
C ARG A 154 -12.86 23.28 8.82
N GLU A 155 -11.63 23.72 9.10
CA GLU A 155 -11.31 25.15 9.17
C GLU A 155 -11.47 25.84 7.81
N LYS A 156 -11.07 25.19 6.71
CA LYS A 156 -11.28 25.72 5.36
C LYS A 156 -12.75 25.81 5.00
N ASP A 157 -13.54 24.81 5.36
CA ASP A 157 -14.98 24.78 5.11
C ASP A 157 -15.72 25.87 5.91
N ARG A 158 -15.23 26.24 7.10
CA ARG A 158 -15.78 27.36 7.89
C ARG A 158 -15.39 28.73 7.37
N ALA A 159 -14.27 28.82 6.65
CA ALA A 159 -13.75 30.06 6.09
C ALA A 159 -14.27 30.35 4.68
N THR A 160 -15.00 29.41 4.07
CA THR A 160 -15.60 29.51 2.73
C THR A 160 -17.09 29.76 2.86
#